data_AF-A0A9D4M5W6-F1
#
_entry.id   AF-A0A9D4M5W6-F1
#
_cell.length_a   1.000
_cell.length_b   1.000
_cell.length_c   1.000
_cell.angle_alpha   90.00
_cell.angle_beta   90.00
_cell.angle_gamma   90.00
#
_symmetry.space_group_name_H-M   'P 1'
#
loop_
_entity.id
_entity.type
_entity.pdbx_description
1 polymer ?
#
loop_
_entity_poly.entity_id
_entity_poly.type
_entity_poly.pdbx_seq_one_letter_code
_entity_poly.pdbx_strand_id
1 'polypeptide(L)'
;MSSSKEGQPLGCPNLAVLSFNNSFYDRTMGTGLFNARVKYVSCSCLGITHSKYIHKLDFPVPDWPVARFPALKYPLEDHVRENQEEERRCLTMRHTQYLSRSGLELSIYGIHSLSSLPELIDAWNRKGMPVAAVAGGDNMASRDFFQGLRDITPLWRWVMF
;
A
#
# COMPACT_ATOMS: atom_id res chain seq x y z
N MET A 1 4.81 -27.27 10.59
CA MET A 1 4.02 -26.73 11.72
C MET A 1 4.86 -25.94 12.71
N SER A 2 6.09 -26.35 13.04
CA SER A 2 7.00 -25.58 13.92
C SER A 2 7.31 -24.18 13.39
N SER A 3 7.61 -24.06 12.09
CA SER A 3 7.93 -22.77 11.44
C SER A 3 6.85 -21.68 11.60
N SER A 4 5.56 -22.04 11.56
CA SER A 4 4.46 -21.07 11.77
C SER A 4 4.36 -20.62 13.23
N LYS A 5 4.60 -21.52 14.18
CA LYS A 5 4.60 -21.19 15.62
C LYS A 5 5.79 -20.31 16.01
N GLU A 6 6.90 -20.47 15.30
CA GLU A 6 8.15 -19.73 15.54
C GLU A 6 8.27 -18.44 14.71
N GLY A 7 7.25 -18.10 13.90
CA GLY A 7 7.26 -16.89 13.07
C GLY A 7 8.30 -16.92 11.95
N GLN A 8 8.68 -18.12 11.48
CA GLN A 8 9.72 -18.34 10.47
C GLN A 8 9.15 -18.39 9.05
N PRO A 9 9.97 -18.09 8.02
CA PRO A 9 9.53 -18.15 6.63
C PRO A 9 9.10 -19.58 6.26
N LEU A 10 8.25 -19.72 5.24
CA LEU A 10 7.43 -20.91 4.91
C LEU A 10 6.21 -21.12 5.81
N GLY A 11 6.31 -20.85 7.13
CA GLY A 11 5.17 -20.85 8.04
C GLY A 11 4.46 -19.49 8.13
N CYS A 12 5.26 -18.42 8.12
CA CYS A 12 4.84 -17.03 8.09
C CYS A 12 5.52 -16.35 6.89
N PRO A 13 4.90 -16.35 5.69
CA PRO A 13 5.51 -15.77 4.50
C PRO A 13 5.70 -14.26 4.66
N ASN A 14 6.77 -13.74 4.04
CA ASN A 14 7.05 -12.30 4.03
C ASN A 14 6.21 -11.63 2.94
N LEU A 15 5.03 -11.15 3.32
CA LEU A 15 4.05 -10.55 2.42
C LEU A 15 4.01 -9.03 2.61
N ALA A 16 3.56 -8.33 1.58
CA ALA A 16 3.29 -6.90 1.63
C ALA A 16 1.79 -6.61 1.50
N VAL A 17 1.31 -5.52 2.09
CA VAL A 17 -0.04 -5.01 1.86
C VAL A 17 0.08 -3.69 1.14
N LEU A 18 -0.61 -3.55 0.01
CA LEU A 18 -0.70 -2.30 -0.71
C LEU A 18 -1.78 -1.42 -0.06
N SER A 19 -1.39 -0.24 0.41
CA SER A 19 -2.29 0.77 0.97
C SER A 19 -2.42 1.96 0.04
N PHE A 20 -3.32 2.89 0.38
CA PHE A 20 -3.45 4.16 -0.32
C PHE A 20 -3.04 5.34 0.58
N ASN A 21 -2.70 6.48 -0.01
CA ASN A 21 -2.59 7.73 0.74
C ASN A 21 -3.94 8.10 1.38
N ASN A 22 -3.86 8.85 2.48
CA ASN A 22 -5.01 9.34 3.23
C ASN A 22 -5.90 8.24 3.86
N SER A 23 -5.56 6.96 3.72
CA SER A 23 -6.26 5.87 4.39
C SER A 23 -6.07 5.92 5.91
N PHE A 24 -7.09 5.50 6.65
CA PHE A 24 -6.98 5.19 8.06
C PHE A 24 -7.61 3.82 8.29
N TYR A 25 -6.93 2.97 9.06
CA TYR A 25 -7.47 1.69 9.51
C TYR A 25 -7.56 1.68 11.02
N ASP A 26 -6.40 1.59 11.64
CA ASP A 26 -6.23 1.76 13.07
C ASP A 26 -4.76 2.18 13.36
N ARG A 27 -4.38 2.06 14.64
CA ARG A 27 -3.00 2.28 15.11
C ARG A 27 -2.35 1.01 15.66
N THR A 28 -2.99 -0.14 15.51
CA THR A 28 -2.51 -1.42 15.98
C THR A 28 -1.25 -1.77 15.19
N MET A 29 -0.14 -1.82 15.90
CA MET A 29 1.05 -2.48 15.41
C MET A 29 0.92 -3.96 15.72
N GLY A 30 1.09 -4.81 14.71
CA GLY A 30 1.25 -6.23 14.97
C GLY A 30 2.50 -6.42 15.84
N THR A 31 2.40 -7.22 16.90
CA THR A 31 3.52 -7.61 17.76
C THR A 31 4.43 -8.60 17.03
N GLY A 32 5.17 -8.11 16.03
CA GLY A 32 6.34 -8.79 15.50
C GLY A 32 7.58 -8.31 16.24
N LEU A 33 8.42 -9.21 16.75
CA LEU A 33 9.73 -8.84 17.27
C LEU A 33 10.51 -8.12 16.17
N PHE A 34 10.74 -6.82 16.32
CA PHE A 34 11.77 -6.07 15.63
C PHE A 34 13.16 -6.51 16.14
N ASN A 35 13.50 -7.79 15.97
CA ASN A 35 14.88 -8.21 16.07
C ASN A 35 15.49 -8.08 14.68
N ALA A 36 16.73 -7.57 14.56
CA ALA A 36 17.47 -7.37 13.30
C ALA A 36 17.54 -8.60 12.36
N ARG A 37 17.09 -9.78 12.83
CA ARG A 37 17.02 -11.04 12.07
C ARG A 37 15.61 -11.45 11.60
N VAL A 38 14.56 -10.79 12.08
CA VAL A 38 13.15 -11.21 11.89
C VAL A 38 12.38 -10.03 11.27
N LYS A 39 12.23 -10.05 9.94
CA LYS A 39 11.49 -9.02 9.17
C LYS A 39 10.00 -9.37 9.00
N TYR A 40 9.42 -10.18 9.89
CA TYR A 40 8.03 -10.63 9.74
C TYR A 40 7.10 -9.66 10.43
N VAL A 41 6.56 -8.72 9.66
CA VAL A 41 5.42 -7.91 10.10
C VAL A 41 4.17 -8.59 9.57
N SER A 42 3.57 -9.43 10.40
CA SER A 42 2.46 -10.30 9.95
C SER A 42 1.19 -9.52 9.61
N CYS A 43 0.95 -8.34 10.18
CA CYS A 43 -0.09 -7.40 9.77
C CYS A 43 0.01 -6.20 10.72
N SER A 44 0.64 -5.10 10.29
CA SER A 44 0.55 -3.86 11.05
C SER A 44 -0.46 -2.98 10.34
N CYS A 45 -1.64 -2.84 10.94
CA CYS A 45 -2.66 -1.92 10.49
C CYS A 45 -2.13 -0.46 10.56
N LEU A 46 -1.18 -0.17 11.47
CA LEU A 46 -0.39 1.06 11.40
C LEU A 46 0.41 1.22 10.10
N GLY A 47 0.88 0.12 9.49
CA GLY A 47 1.56 0.09 8.20
C GLY A 47 0.73 0.70 7.09
N ILE A 48 -0.56 0.39 7.07
CA ILE A 48 -1.51 0.77 6.03
C ILE A 48 -2.31 2.06 6.34
N THR A 49 -2.07 2.70 7.48
CA THR A 49 -2.66 4.00 7.86
C THR A 49 -1.81 5.17 7.34
N HIS A 50 -2.31 5.99 6.42
CA HIS A 50 -1.60 7.15 5.86
C HIS A 50 -2.38 8.48 6.01
N SER A 51 -3.21 8.60 7.06
CA SER A 51 -4.04 9.79 7.25
C SER A 51 -3.30 11.00 7.84
N LYS A 52 -2.48 10.82 8.88
CA LYS A 52 -1.72 11.92 9.51
C LYS A 52 -0.35 11.46 10.00
N TYR A 53 0.65 12.35 9.93
CA TYR A 53 2.02 12.04 10.39
C TYR A 53 2.08 11.68 11.89
N ILE A 54 1.27 12.35 12.72
CA ILE A 54 1.17 12.09 14.16
C ILE A 54 0.71 10.66 14.51
N HIS A 55 0.18 9.91 13.54
CA HIS A 55 -0.20 8.52 13.76
C HIS A 55 1.00 7.57 13.68
N LYS A 56 2.05 7.96 12.94
CA LYS A 56 3.22 7.13 12.63
C LYS A 56 4.52 7.64 13.23
N LEU A 57 4.54 8.89 13.69
CA LEU A 57 5.71 9.50 14.32
C LEU A 57 6.20 8.60 15.46
N ASP A 58 7.51 8.37 15.50
CA ASP A 58 8.22 7.56 16.50
C ASP A 58 7.94 6.05 16.50
N PHE A 59 7.15 5.54 15.55
CA PHE A 59 6.88 4.10 15.40
C PHE A 59 7.63 3.49 14.21
N PRO A 60 8.20 2.27 14.34
CA PRO A 60 8.77 1.57 13.21
C PRO A 60 7.66 1.03 12.29
N VAL A 61 7.61 1.54 11.06
CA VAL A 61 6.58 1.18 10.06
C VAL A 61 7.21 0.28 8.98
N PRO A 62 6.52 -0.79 8.53
CA PRO A 62 6.96 -1.57 7.38
C PRO A 62 7.10 -0.71 6.12
N ASP A 63 8.15 -0.93 5.34
CA ASP A 63 8.27 -0.37 3.99
C ASP A 63 7.37 -1.21 3.07
N TRP A 64 6.08 -0.89 3.03
CA TRP A 64 5.07 -1.53 2.18
C TRP A 64 4.62 -0.59 1.07
N PRO A 65 4.05 -1.11 -0.04
CA PRO A 65 3.62 -0.26 -1.13
C PRO A 65 2.45 0.66 -0.75
N VAL A 66 2.55 1.94 -1.11
CA VAL A 66 1.54 2.99 -0.94
C VAL A 66 1.17 3.63 -2.28
N ALA A 67 -0.04 3.39 -2.76
CA ALA A 67 -0.60 3.99 -3.97
C ALA A 67 -1.35 5.30 -3.66
N ARG A 68 -1.73 6.04 -4.71
CA ARG A 68 -2.61 7.23 -4.58
C ARG A 68 -4.07 6.82 -4.75
N PHE A 69 -4.94 7.35 -3.90
CA PHE A 69 -6.39 7.27 -3.99
C PHE A 69 -6.92 8.46 -4.79
N PRO A 70 -7.98 8.28 -5.60
CA PRO A 70 -8.57 9.36 -6.38
C PRO A 70 -9.14 10.47 -5.49
N ALA A 71 -8.79 11.72 -5.80
CA ALA A 71 -9.34 12.89 -5.14
C ALA A 71 -10.53 13.43 -5.96
N LEU A 72 -11.74 12.96 -5.65
CA LEU A 72 -12.96 13.38 -6.34
C LEU A 72 -13.29 14.86 -6.08
N LYS A 73 -13.74 15.54 -7.14
CA LYS A 73 -14.29 16.89 -7.09
C LYS A 73 -15.81 16.85 -6.89
N TYR A 74 -16.32 17.79 -6.11
CA TYR A 74 -17.72 17.94 -5.76
C TYR A 74 -18.26 19.31 -6.19
N PRO A 75 -19.53 19.44 -6.61
CA PRO A 75 -20.56 18.39 -6.76
C PRO A 75 -20.19 17.31 -7.80
N LEU A 76 -20.58 16.05 -7.57
CA LEU A 76 -20.11 14.91 -8.38
C LEU A 76 -20.64 14.97 -9.82
N GLU A 77 -21.84 15.50 -9.97
CA GLU A 77 -22.60 15.61 -11.22
C GLU A 77 -21.94 16.57 -12.21
N ASP A 78 -21.31 17.62 -11.69
CA ASP A 78 -20.64 18.65 -12.50
C ASP A 78 -19.23 18.21 -12.93
N HIS A 79 -18.67 17.21 -12.24
CA HIS A 79 -17.27 16.80 -12.38
C HIS A 79 -17.09 15.35 -12.87
N VAL A 80 -18.13 14.75 -13.46
CA VAL A 80 -18.11 13.34 -13.90
C VAL A 80 -16.88 12.99 -14.73
N ARG A 81 -16.56 13.81 -15.74
CA ARG A 81 -15.42 13.57 -16.63
C ARG A 81 -14.08 13.70 -15.90
N GLU A 82 -13.91 14.74 -15.07
CA GLU A 82 -12.66 14.92 -14.32
C GLU A 82 -12.45 13.82 -13.28
N ASN A 83 -13.53 13.38 -12.62
CA ASN A 83 -13.51 12.32 -11.63
C ASN A 83 -13.20 10.96 -12.26
N GLN A 84 -13.80 10.65 -13.42
CA GLN A 84 -13.47 9.42 -14.17
C GLN A 84 -12.02 9.42 -14.68
N GLU A 85 -11.51 10.58 -15.11
CA GLU A 85 -10.10 10.72 -15.49
C GLU A 85 -9.17 10.49 -14.30
N GLU A 86 -9.48 11.07 -13.13
CA GLU A 86 -8.67 10.90 -11.92
C GLU A 86 -8.71 9.46 -11.41
N GLU A 87 -9.86 8.79 -11.44
CA GLU A 87 -9.98 7.38 -11.07
C GLU A 87 -9.18 6.47 -12.00
N ARG A 88 -9.30 6.67 -13.32
CA ARG A 88 -8.51 5.94 -14.32
C ARG A 88 -7.03 6.25 -14.18
N ARG A 89 -6.68 7.49 -13.85
CA ARG A 89 -5.32 7.88 -13.51
C ARG A 89 -4.83 7.14 -12.28
N CYS A 90 -5.60 7.02 -11.19
CA CYS A 90 -5.19 6.26 -10.00
C CYS A 90 -5.04 4.77 -10.28
N LEU A 91 -5.89 4.18 -11.12
CA LEU A 91 -5.74 2.79 -11.58
C LEU A 91 -4.47 2.60 -12.43
N THR A 92 -4.11 3.62 -13.22
CA THR A 92 -2.99 3.58 -14.16
C THR A 92 -1.67 4.12 -13.57
N MET A 93 -1.70 4.95 -12.52
CA MET A 93 -0.61 5.86 -12.12
C MET A 93 -0.36 5.92 -10.59
N ARG A 94 0.67 5.17 -10.20
CA ARG A 94 1.87 5.48 -9.38
C ARG A 94 1.84 5.97 -7.93
N HIS A 95 2.56 5.14 -7.19
CA HIS A 95 3.15 5.20 -5.87
C HIS A 95 3.89 6.50 -5.52
N THR A 96 3.72 6.95 -4.28
CA THR A 96 4.71 7.81 -3.60
C THR A 96 5.59 6.88 -2.77
N GLN A 97 6.77 6.47 -3.27
CA GLN A 97 7.72 5.78 -2.40
C GLN A 97 8.51 6.83 -1.64
N TYR A 98 8.24 6.96 -0.35
CA TYR A 98 9.20 7.59 0.55
C TYR A 98 10.35 6.61 0.72
N LEU A 99 11.35 6.68 -0.16
CA LEU A 99 12.60 5.95 0.02
C LEU A 99 13.25 6.44 1.31
N SER A 100 13.12 5.71 2.42
CA SER A 100 14.04 5.85 3.55
C SER A 100 15.36 5.17 3.18
N ARG A 101 16.06 5.69 2.17
CA ARG A 101 17.43 5.28 1.91
C ARG A 101 18.28 5.93 2.99
N SER A 102 18.75 5.10 3.92
CA SER A 102 19.79 5.41 4.89
C SER A 102 20.95 6.15 4.20
N GLY A 103 21.08 7.45 4.45
CA GLY A 103 22.35 8.15 4.39
C GLY A 103 22.79 8.85 3.11
N LEU A 104 21.95 9.12 2.11
CA LEU A 104 22.36 9.97 0.96
C LEU A 104 21.28 10.97 0.56
N GLU A 105 21.75 12.22 0.37
CA GLU A 105 21.10 13.46 -0.04
C GLU A 105 19.68 13.41 -0.61
N LEU A 106 18.84 14.31 -0.07
CA LEU A 106 17.60 14.77 -0.69
C LEU A 106 17.91 15.42 -2.05
N SER A 107 17.85 14.64 -3.13
CA SER A 107 17.45 15.20 -4.41
C SER A 107 15.93 15.39 -4.41
N ILE A 108 15.52 16.58 -4.04
CA ILE A 108 14.31 17.27 -4.48
C ILE A 108 13.99 16.83 -5.94
N TYR A 109 12.80 16.25 -6.18
CA TYR A 109 12.28 15.85 -7.51
C TYR A 109 12.93 14.66 -8.25
N GLY A 110 13.26 13.58 -7.56
CA GLY A 110 13.58 12.30 -8.23
C GLY A 110 12.34 11.49 -8.65
N ILE A 111 11.61 11.91 -9.69
CA ILE A 111 10.67 11.02 -10.39
C ILE A 111 11.51 9.96 -11.11
N HIS A 112 11.70 8.78 -10.49
CA HIS A 112 12.40 7.68 -11.15
C HIS A 112 11.48 6.53 -11.58
N SER A 113 11.64 6.17 -12.85
CA SER A 113 10.87 5.24 -13.72
C SER A 113 9.40 5.63 -13.90
N LEU A 114 8.53 4.90 -14.61
CA LEU A 114 7.07 5.08 -14.84
C LEU A 114 6.45 3.68 -14.79
N SER A 115 5.53 3.37 -13.87
CA SER A 115 5.06 1.99 -13.66
C SER A 115 3.68 1.93 -13.01
N SER A 116 2.74 1.31 -13.72
CA SER A 116 1.33 1.14 -13.33
C SER A 116 1.13 0.34 -12.01
N LEU A 117 -0.06 0.35 -11.40
CA LEU A 117 -0.38 -0.50 -10.23
C LEU A 117 0.00 -1.98 -10.44
N PRO A 118 -0.31 -2.60 -11.60
CA PRO A 118 0.18 -3.93 -11.96
C PRO A 118 1.71 -4.06 -11.89
N GLU A 119 2.45 -3.08 -12.40
CA GLU A 119 3.91 -3.12 -12.38
C GLU A 119 4.50 -2.93 -10.98
N LEU A 120 3.84 -2.14 -10.12
CA LEU A 120 4.22 -2.04 -8.71
C LEU A 120 4.07 -3.41 -8.05
N ILE A 121 2.92 -4.03 -8.23
CA ILE A 121 2.65 -5.38 -7.76
C ILE A 121 3.71 -6.38 -8.26
N ASP A 122 4.08 -6.31 -9.54
CA ASP A 122 5.11 -7.15 -10.13
C ASP A 122 6.52 -6.84 -9.60
N ALA A 123 6.83 -5.58 -9.34
CA ALA A 123 8.10 -5.20 -8.73
C ALA A 123 8.24 -5.79 -7.32
N TRP A 124 7.17 -5.79 -6.54
CA TRP A 124 7.12 -6.43 -5.21
C TRP A 124 7.20 -7.95 -5.29
N ASN A 125 6.54 -8.56 -6.28
CA ASN A 125 6.70 -9.97 -6.59
C ASN A 125 8.17 -10.34 -6.86
N ARG A 126 8.87 -9.56 -7.71
CA ARG A 126 10.29 -9.78 -8.04
C ARG A 126 11.23 -9.56 -6.85
N LYS A 127 10.86 -8.69 -5.89
CA LYS A 127 11.60 -8.45 -4.65
C LYS A 127 11.48 -9.60 -3.62
N GLY A 128 10.68 -10.64 -3.90
CA GLY A 128 10.46 -11.75 -2.97
C GLY A 128 9.51 -11.41 -1.82
N MET A 129 8.78 -10.30 -1.91
CA MET A 129 7.72 -9.88 -0.99
C MET A 129 6.44 -9.62 -1.78
N PRO A 130 5.73 -10.68 -2.21
CA PRO A 130 4.54 -10.48 -3.02
C PRO A 130 3.49 -9.69 -2.23
N VAL A 131 2.84 -8.75 -2.91
CA VAL A 131 1.66 -8.06 -2.36
C VAL A 131 0.59 -9.14 -2.12
N ALA A 132 0.01 -9.20 -0.93
CA ALA A 132 -1.00 -10.20 -0.58
C ALA A 132 -2.39 -9.59 -0.45
N ALA A 133 -2.46 -8.28 -0.20
CA ALA A 133 -3.72 -7.58 -0.13
C ALA A 133 -3.60 -6.14 -0.63
N VAL A 134 -4.72 -5.62 -1.11
CA VAL A 134 -4.94 -4.20 -1.37
C VAL A 134 -5.94 -3.73 -0.33
N ALA A 135 -5.56 -2.70 0.41
CA ALA A 135 -6.36 -2.15 1.49
C ALA A 135 -6.79 -0.73 1.06
N GLY A 136 -8.08 -0.54 0.77
CA GLY A 136 -8.76 0.76 0.68
C GLY A 136 -9.24 1.27 2.05
N GLY A 137 -8.83 2.49 2.43
CA GLY A 137 -9.33 3.12 3.67
C GLY A 137 -10.67 3.84 3.44
N ASP A 138 -11.03 4.72 4.36
CA ASP A 138 -12.29 5.51 4.38
C ASP A 138 -12.47 6.54 3.23
N ASN A 139 -11.87 6.32 2.07
CA ASN A 139 -11.98 7.22 0.92
C ASN A 139 -13.10 6.76 -0.03
N MET A 140 -13.87 7.73 -0.54
CA MET A 140 -14.96 7.48 -1.49
C MET A 140 -14.46 7.49 -2.93
N ALA A 141 -14.81 6.47 -3.70
CA ALA A 141 -14.60 6.38 -5.14
C ALA A 141 -15.80 5.73 -5.81
N SER A 142 -15.86 5.77 -7.14
CA SER A 142 -16.89 5.09 -7.91
C SER A 142 -16.82 3.58 -7.77
N ARG A 143 -17.94 2.92 -8.06
CA ARG A 143 -18.00 1.45 -8.15
C ARG A 143 -17.02 0.90 -9.18
N ASP A 144 -16.87 1.60 -10.30
CA ASP A 144 -16.01 1.18 -11.42
C ASP A 144 -14.54 1.21 -11.03
N PHE A 145 -14.13 2.20 -10.21
CA PHE A 145 -12.79 2.24 -9.63
C PHE A 145 -12.50 1.01 -8.77
N PHE A 146 -13.39 0.67 -7.85
CA PHE A 146 -13.22 -0.50 -6.98
C PHE A 146 -13.27 -1.83 -7.74
N GLN A 147 -14.08 -1.92 -8.80
CA GLN A 147 -14.08 -3.06 -9.69
C GLN A 147 -12.75 -3.17 -10.45
N GLY A 148 -12.24 -2.06 -10.99
CA GLY A 148 -10.93 -2.04 -11.65
C GLY A 148 -9.78 -2.43 -10.71
N LEU A 149 -9.82 -2.03 -9.44
CA LEU A 149 -8.86 -2.50 -8.43
C LEU A 149 -8.92 -4.01 -8.22
N ARG A 150 -10.12 -4.59 -8.18
CA ARG A 150 -10.30 -6.04 -8.08
C ARG A 150 -9.76 -6.74 -9.33
N ASP A 151 -10.00 -6.20 -10.51
CA ASP A 151 -9.56 -6.80 -11.78
C ASP A 151 -8.03 -6.80 -11.92
N ILE A 152 -7.35 -5.77 -11.39
CA ILE A 152 -5.88 -5.67 -11.35
C ILE A 152 -5.26 -6.62 -10.31
N THR A 153 -6.04 -7.05 -9.31
CA THR A 153 -5.56 -7.82 -8.18
C THR A 153 -5.78 -9.33 -8.43
N PRO A 154 -4.74 -10.15 -8.68
CA PRO A 154 -4.95 -11.55 -9.02
C PRO A 154 -5.52 -12.38 -7.86
N LEU A 155 -6.25 -13.46 -8.22
CA LEU A 155 -7.12 -14.35 -7.41
C LEU A 155 -6.69 -14.76 -5.99
N TRP A 156 -5.41 -14.68 -5.62
CA TRP A 156 -4.92 -15.02 -4.28
C TRP A 156 -4.75 -13.81 -3.35
N ARG A 157 -5.16 -12.62 -3.80
CA ARG A 157 -4.94 -11.35 -3.12
C ARG A 157 -6.24 -10.72 -2.66
N TRP A 158 -6.32 -10.46 -1.37
CA TRP A 158 -7.51 -9.93 -0.73
C TRP A 158 -7.64 -8.45 -1.04
N VAL A 159 -8.83 -8.00 -1.42
CA VAL A 159 -9.13 -6.58 -1.48
C VAL A 159 -10.02 -6.26 -0.29
N MET A 160 -9.52 -5.45 0.63
CA MET A 160 -10.23 -4.97 1.81
C MET A 160 -10.59 -3.51 1.58
N PHE A 161 -11.87 -3.17 1.71
CA PHE A 161 -12.40 -1.81 1.62
C PHE A 161 -13.16 -1.51 2.91
#